data_AF-A0A9P3HHD0-F1
#
_entry.id   AF-A0A9P3HHD0-F1
#
_cell.length_a   1.000
_cell.length_b   1.000
_cell.length_c   1.000
_cell.angle_alpha   90.00
_cell.angle_beta   90.00
_cell.angle_gamma   90.00
#
_symmetry.space_group_name_H-M   'P 1'
#
loop_
_entity.id
_entity.type
_entity.pdbx_description
1 polymer ?
#
loop_
_entity_poly.entity_id
_entity_poly.type
_entity_poly.pdbx_seq_one_letter_code
_entity_poly.pdbx_strand_id
1 'polypeptide(L)'
;MLYDDVRAAVYRQKTLESRKSAYPTLSVKLWLEQIGLQGGKGKFMDAIEGDATKFMCAWSTKFQLKVMEANTGIMCMDSTHKTVKSLLPSRDNDMVYTSGFLFTILVRDRKTHSSVPIAFMICNSESIETLTSWLLWLKEDCGMNPSKFMVDCSVVESEAIARVFRRMDIYYCSFHVGQAWERKLRELHNVEDSNRMRGAMKAIRKAGTDEKRVEAMNNFEARFLPGAQALVNYLKKWMLPHKLEKWAIYMRQGHQEINTNNLVESWHKTLKSQHLRKERNLRADDLIYILQGVVDVDFRTTYFRIENDMQQIKLLEHDQTRKSKAMVLHFNEAQAMVTAIIQEQKFLVQSFSTPNTKYSVDTNKNYSHLVSCSCPDFVKENIPCKHMYLSQRIYPGLKVSFIGDTSPEEQDIKPNPEPESPVCSLEATLPPLIRLMLQRQRAEKAHAARVAKQQENDQAFMDCETAMEASWKAIGEALRTTKKRRCTLQYMQSTAAALRNVLSSTCRALQQPSET
;
A
#
# COMPACT_ATOMS: atom_id res chain seq x y z
N MET A 1 -4.82 37.21 16.88
CA MET A 1 -3.89 36.59 15.92
C MET A 1 -4.72 36.20 14.70
N LEU A 2 -4.56 36.92 13.60
CA LEU A 2 -5.27 36.63 12.36
C LEU A 2 -4.67 35.39 11.70
N TYR A 3 -5.45 34.70 10.86
CA TYR A 3 -4.99 33.53 10.09
C TYR A 3 -3.69 33.83 9.31
N ASP A 4 -3.58 35.04 8.77
CA ASP A 4 -2.41 35.48 8.02
C ASP A 4 -1.16 35.67 8.89
N ASP A 5 -1.32 36.06 10.17
CA ASP A 5 -0.19 36.18 11.12
C ASP A 5 0.42 34.81 11.41
N VAL A 6 -0.43 33.81 11.66
CA VAL A 6 -0.02 32.42 11.91
C VAL A 6 0.65 31.84 10.68
N ARG A 7 0.05 32.04 9.49
CA ARG A 7 0.63 31.58 8.23
C ARG A 7 1.99 32.23 7.94
N ALA A 8 2.14 33.53 8.19
CA ALA A 8 3.39 34.25 8.02
C ALA A 8 4.46 33.80 9.03
N ALA A 9 4.08 33.51 10.28
CA ALA A 9 4.98 32.97 11.28
C ALA A 9 5.48 31.56 10.90
N VAL A 10 4.58 30.67 10.50
CA VAL A 10 4.92 29.30 10.04
C VAL A 10 5.82 29.36 8.81
N TYR A 11 5.54 30.25 7.86
CA TYR A 11 6.39 30.43 6.66
C TYR A 11 7.79 30.92 7.02
N ARG A 12 7.90 31.89 7.94
CA ARG A 12 9.19 32.42 8.42
C ARG A 12 10.00 31.34 9.14
N GLN A 13 9.36 30.58 10.02
CA GLN A 13 10.02 29.47 10.70
C GLN A 13 10.51 28.40 9.73
N LYS A 14 9.64 27.94 8.80
CA LYS A 14 10.04 27.00 7.74
C LYS A 14 11.24 27.51 6.96
N THR A 15 11.22 28.78 6.56
CA THR A 15 12.31 29.41 5.80
C THR A 15 13.62 29.44 6.58
N LEU A 16 13.59 29.71 7.88
CA LEU A 16 14.77 29.72 8.73
C LEU A 16 15.39 28.33 8.88
N GLU A 17 14.55 27.29 8.95
CA GLU A 17 15.00 25.91 9.09
C GLU A 17 15.45 25.29 7.76
N SER A 18 14.79 25.64 6.65
CA SER A 18 15.06 25.06 5.33
C SER A 18 16.20 25.75 4.59
N ARG A 19 16.39 27.07 4.74
CA ARG A 19 17.35 27.83 3.91
C ARG A 19 18.66 28.02 4.66
N LYS A 20 19.63 27.14 4.36
CA LYS A 20 20.99 27.23 4.89
C LYS A 20 21.83 28.33 4.25
N SER A 21 21.40 28.83 3.09
CA SER A 21 22.04 29.96 2.41
C SER A 21 21.02 30.75 1.61
N ALA A 22 21.29 32.04 1.41
CA ALA A 22 20.53 32.89 0.49
C ALA A 22 20.59 32.37 -0.95
N TYR A 23 21.68 31.73 -1.35
CA TYR A 23 21.88 31.16 -2.69
C TYR A 23 21.36 29.71 -2.76
N PRO A 24 20.41 29.39 -3.66
CA PRO A 24 19.80 28.06 -3.71
C PRO A 24 20.81 26.92 -3.87
N THR A 25 21.77 27.07 -4.79
CA THR A 25 22.80 26.06 -5.06
C THR A 25 23.66 25.76 -3.85
N LEU A 26 24.12 26.80 -3.12
CA LEU A 26 24.91 26.62 -1.90
C LEU A 26 24.08 26.00 -0.78
N SER A 27 22.83 26.47 -0.61
CA SER A 27 21.89 25.91 0.38
C SER A 27 21.69 24.41 0.19
N VAL A 28 21.51 23.98 -1.07
CA VAL A 28 21.38 22.57 -1.46
C VAL A 28 22.65 21.77 -1.18
N LYS A 29 23.84 22.30 -1.52
CA LYS A 29 25.12 21.63 -1.21
C LYS A 29 25.28 21.39 0.30
N LEU A 30 24.98 22.40 1.13
CA LEU A 30 24.99 22.27 2.59
C LEU A 30 23.95 21.27 3.11
N TRP A 31 22.82 21.10 2.43
CA TRP A 31 21.86 20.04 2.75
C TRP A 31 22.41 18.65 2.46
N LEU A 32 23.03 18.45 1.30
CA LEU A 32 23.65 17.17 0.93
C LEU A 32 24.77 16.78 1.91
N GLU A 33 25.60 17.75 2.32
CA GLU A 33 26.63 17.54 3.35
C GLU A 33 26.01 17.08 4.68
N GLN A 34 24.95 17.74 5.15
CA GLN A 34 24.25 17.30 6.37
C GLN A 34 23.68 15.89 6.24
N ILE A 35 23.07 15.55 5.10
CA ILE A 35 22.57 14.20 4.85
C ILE A 35 23.72 13.19 4.93
N GLY A 36 24.89 13.52 4.37
CA GLY A 36 26.11 12.73 4.50
C GLY A 36 26.55 12.54 5.96
N LEU A 37 26.59 13.62 6.75
CA LEU A 37 26.92 13.56 8.19
C LEU A 37 25.94 12.71 8.99
N GLN A 38 24.69 12.61 8.56
CA GLN A 38 23.65 11.76 9.17
C GLN A 38 23.68 10.31 8.68
N GLY A 39 24.69 9.94 7.87
CA GLY A 39 24.89 8.59 7.33
C GLY A 39 24.06 8.27 6.09
N GLY A 40 23.46 9.29 5.45
CA GLY A 40 22.92 9.19 4.10
C GLY A 40 24.00 9.40 3.04
N LYS A 41 23.58 9.52 1.79
CA LYS A 41 24.46 9.83 0.65
C LYS A 41 23.83 10.95 -0.17
N GLY A 42 24.66 11.89 -0.62
CA GLY A 42 24.26 13.00 -1.47
C GLY A 42 25.26 13.20 -2.60
N LYS A 43 24.78 13.61 -3.78
CA LYS A 43 25.61 13.95 -4.94
C LYS A 43 25.08 15.19 -5.61
N PHE A 44 25.99 16.13 -5.86
CA PHE A 44 25.74 17.29 -6.70
C PHE A 44 26.64 17.20 -7.93
N MET A 45 26.06 17.38 -9.12
CA MET A 45 26.81 17.54 -10.35
C MET A 45 26.27 18.76 -11.09
N ASP A 46 27.18 19.64 -11.47
CA ASP A 46 26.99 20.69 -12.46
C ASP A 46 27.65 20.27 -13.78
N ALA A 47 27.43 21.07 -14.83
CA ALA A 47 28.07 20.90 -16.12
C ALA A 47 27.94 19.49 -16.71
N ILE A 48 26.75 18.89 -16.62
CA ILE A 48 26.50 17.53 -17.15
C ILE A 48 26.78 17.53 -18.65
N GLU A 49 27.69 16.63 -19.09
CA GLU A 49 28.23 16.58 -20.47
C GLU A 49 28.96 17.85 -20.94
N GLY A 50 29.52 18.62 -20.01
CA GLY A 50 30.15 19.91 -20.33
C GLY A 50 29.14 21.04 -20.58
N ASP A 51 27.84 20.79 -20.48
CA ASP A 51 26.81 21.83 -20.53
C ASP A 51 26.63 22.45 -19.14
N ALA A 52 27.29 23.59 -18.91
CA ALA A 52 27.22 24.35 -17.67
C ALA A 52 25.79 24.75 -17.25
N THR A 53 24.81 24.65 -18.17
CA THR A 53 23.41 24.93 -17.88
C THR A 53 22.64 23.72 -17.36
N LYS A 54 23.23 22.52 -17.32
CA LYS A 54 22.62 21.31 -16.76
C LYS A 54 23.16 21.00 -15.37
N PHE A 55 22.28 20.58 -14.47
CA PHE A 55 22.67 20.11 -13.14
C PHE A 55 21.81 18.94 -12.68
N MET A 56 22.33 18.20 -11.70
CA MET A 56 21.55 17.28 -10.87
C MET A 56 21.99 17.35 -9.41
N CYS A 57 21.02 17.24 -8.52
CA CYS A 57 21.22 17.11 -7.09
C CYS A 57 20.43 15.89 -6.63
N ALA A 58 21.12 14.86 -6.15
CA ALA A 58 20.52 13.59 -5.74
C ALA A 58 20.88 13.25 -4.30
N TRP A 59 19.98 12.55 -3.60
CA TRP A 59 20.23 12.08 -2.25
C TRP A 59 19.38 10.87 -1.85
N SER A 60 19.89 10.15 -0.85
CA SER A 60 19.19 9.11 -0.09
C SER A 60 19.57 9.25 1.39
N THR A 61 18.58 9.26 2.29
CA THR A 61 18.83 9.26 3.74
C THR A 61 19.36 7.91 4.21
N LYS A 62 19.95 7.86 5.41
CA LYS A 62 20.39 6.60 6.05
C LYS A 62 19.27 5.56 6.11
N PHE A 63 18.05 6.00 6.41
CA PHE A 63 16.88 5.12 6.45
C PHE A 63 16.55 4.59 5.04
N GLN A 64 16.52 5.47 4.04
CA GLN A 64 16.25 5.08 2.66
C GLN A 64 17.27 4.08 2.10
N LEU A 65 18.56 4.23 2.43
CA LEU A 65 19.61 3.27 2.03
C LEU A 65 19.35 1.87 2.61
N LYS A 66 18.94 1.78 3.89
CA LYS A 66 18.54 0.49 4.50
C LYS A 66 17.34 -0.13 3.80
N VAL A 67 16.34 0.68 3.45
CA VAL A 67 15.15 0.20 2.73
C VAL A 67 15.52 -0.25 1.32
N MET A 68 16.42 0.46 0.64
CA MET A 68 16.93 0.11 -0.69
C MET A 68 17.62 -1.26 -0.69
N GLU A 69 18.49 -1.52 0.29
CA GLU A 69 19.20 -2.78 0.47
C GLU A 69 18.23 -3.96 0.71
N ALA A 70 17.20 -3.75 1.52
CA ALA A 70 16.20 -4.79 1.83
C ALA A 70 15.22 -5.07 0.67
N ASN A 71 15.06 -4.15 -0.29
CA ASN A 71 14.01 -4.19 -1.30
C ASN A 71 14.56 -4.19 -2.75
N THR A 72 15.28 -5.25 -3.10
CA THR A 72 15.91 -5.46 -4.42
C THR A 72 14.99 -6.01 -5.51
N GLY A 73 13.67 -6.06 -5.27
CA GLY A 73 12.70 -6.64 -6.20
C GLY A 73 12.45 -5.75 -7.42
N ILE A 74 11.26 -5.15 -7.47
CA ILE A 74 10.90 -4.15 -8.48
C ILE A 74 11.08 -2.76 -7.89
N MET A 75 11.88 -1.92 -8.56
CA MET A 75 11.99 -0.49 -8.26
C MET A 75 11.21 0.33 -9.29
N CYS A 76 10.41 1.29 -8.82
CA CYS A 76 9.68 2.21 -9.68
C CYS A 76 10.40 3.54 -9.77
N MET A 77 10.56 4.08 -10.97
CA MET A 77 11.05 5.44 -11.19
C MET A 77 9.93 6.28 -11.79
N ASP A 78 9.72 7.47 -11.26
CA ASP A 78 8.75 8.44 -11.78
C ASP A 78 9.25 9.87 -11.59
N SER A 79 8.85 10.76 -12.49
CA SER A 79 9.18 12.17 -12.46
C SER A 79 7.93 13.00 -12.14
N THR A 80 8.09 13.99 -11.25
CA THR A 80 7.04 14.97 -10.99
C THR A 80 7.50 16.36 -11.43
N HIS A 81 6.66 16.97 -12.26
CA HIS A 81 6.82 18.36 -12.70
C HIS A 81 6.14 19.35 -11.74
N LYS A 82 6.61 20.61 -11.77
CA LYS A 82 6.02 21.77 -11.06
C LYS A 82 6.02 21.66 -9.53
N THR A 83 6.82 20.76 -8.96
CA THR A 83 7.06 20.66 -7.51
C THR A 83 8.19 21.54 -7.05
N VAL A 84 9.21 21.74 -7.90
CA VAL A 84 10.46 22.41 -7.55
C VAL A 84 10.87 23.42 -8.61
N LYS A 85 11.51 24.51 -8.19
CA LYS A 85 12.21 25.44 -9.09
C LYS A 85 13.58 24.87 -9.46
N SER A 86 14.02 25.16 -10.68
CA SER A 86 15.40 24.98 -11.11
C SER A 86 16.36 25.65 -10.11
N LEU A 87 17.56 25.09 -9.94
CA LEU A 87 18.63 25.72 -9.17
C LEU A 87 19.31 26.85 -9.93
N LEU A 88 19.25 26.78 -11.25
CA LEU A 88 19.80 27.79 -12.15
C LEU A 88 18.67 28.72 -12.61
N PRO A 89 18.95 30.03 -12.72
CA PRO A 89 17.99 30.97 -13.25
C PRO A 89 17.76 30.73 -14.75
N SER A 90 16.73 31.38 -15.29
CA SER A 90 16.40 31.39 -16.71
C SER A 90 17.53 32.04 -17.49
N ARG A 91 17.73 31.58 -18.73
CA ARG A 91 18.73 32.18 -19.65
C ARG A 91 18.45 33.65 -19.92
N ASP A 92 17.17 34.03 -19.93
CA ASP A 92 16.74 35.39 -20.27
C ASP A 92 16.71 36.35 -19.07
N ASN A 93 16.70 35.83 -17.84
CA ASN A 93 16.59 36.64 -16.63
C ASN A 93 17.13 35.90 -15.39
N ASP A 94 18.18 36.46 -14.79
CA ASP A 94 18.89 35.94 -13.62
C ASP A 94 18.07 35.94 -12.32
N MET A 95 16.95 36.66 -12.31
CA MET A 95 15.97 36.67 -11.20
C MET A 95 14.83 35.67 -11.39
N VAL A 96 14.66 35.08 -12.57
CA VAL A 96 13.55 34.16 -12.87
C VAL A 96 14.04 32.72 -12.83
N TYR A 97 13.44 31.89 -11.98
CA TYR A 97 13.75 30.46 -11.91
C TYR A 97 12.62 29.65 -12.54
N THR A 98 12.95 28.86 -13.57
CA THR A 98 12.01 27.95 -14.25
C THR A 98 11.68 26.74 -13.37
N SER A 99 10.73 25.91 -13.79
CA SER A 99 10.42 24.66 -13.08
C SER A 99 11.51 23.61 -13.34
N GLY A 100 11.98 22.96 -12.29
CA GLY A 100 12.81 21.75 -12.37
C GLY A 100 11.96 20.47 -12.32
N PHE A 101 12.65 19.34 -12.41
CA PHE A 101 12.08 18.00 -12.30
C PHE A 101 12.47 17.39 -10.95
N LEU A 102 11.52 16.74 -10.29
CA LEU A 102 11.79 15.86 -9.15
C LEU A 102 11.61 14.42 -9.60
N PHE A 103 12.71 13.67 -9.71
CA PHE A 103 12.66 12.23 -9.88
C PHE A 103 12.67 11.54 -8.52
N THR A 104 11.92 10.44 -8.43
CA THR A 104 11.87 9.60 -7.24
C THR A 104 12.01 8.13 -7.62
N ILE A 105 12.86 7.40 -6.89
CA ILE A 105 12.83 5.93 -6.90
C ILE A 105 11.98 5.46 -5.73
N LEU A 106 10.99 4.64 -6.02
CA LEU A 106 10.04 4.06 -5.07
C LEU A 106 10.19 2.55 -5.05
N VAL A 107 10.08 1.97 -3.87
CA VAL A 107 9.92 0.52 -3.70
C VAL A 107 8.61 0.21 -3.00
N ARG A 108 8.10 -0.98 -3.28
CA ARG A 108 7.14 -1.61 -2.40
C ARG A 108 7.92 -2.21 -1.24
N ASP A 109 7.87 -1.55 -0.09
CA ASP A 109 8.58 -2.05 1.07
C ASP A 109 7.96 -3.35 1.59
N ARG A 110 8.79 -4.35 1.80
CA ARG A 110 8.41 -5.68 2.27
C ARG A 110 7.88 -5.67 3.71
N LYS A 111 8.46 -4.86 4.60
CA LYS A 111 8.04 -4.81 6.01
C LYS A 111 6.67 -4.17 6.19
N THR A 112 6.44 -3.05 5.52
CA THR A 112 5.25 -2.21 5.73
C THR A 112 4.17 -2.42 4.69
N HIS A 113 4.45 -3.14 3.61
CA HIS A 113 3.59 -3.23 2.43
C HIS A 113 3.11 -1.85 1.98
N SER A 114 3.99 -0.86 2.03
CA SER A 114 3.68 0.52 1.64
C SER A 114 4.68 0.99 0.60
N SER A 115 4.30 2.01 -0.17
CA SER A 115 5.24 2.67 -1.09
C SER A 115 6.22 3.50 -0.27
N VAL A 116 7.51 3.24 -0.40
CA VAL A 116 8.55 4.02 0.27
C VAL A 116 9.49 4.62 -0.78
N PRO A 117 9.70 5.95 -0.80
CA PRO A 117 10.70 6.57 -1.65
C PRO A 117 12.09 6.29 -1.07
N ILE A 118 13.01 5.78 -1.89
CA ILE A 118 14.36 5.39 -1.48
C ILE A 118 15.46 6.26 -2.07
N ALA A 119 15.13 7.08 -3.07
CA ALA A 119 16.06 8.07 -3.61
C ALA A 119 15.29 9.21 -4.27
N PHE A 120 15.89 10.40 -4.22
CA PHE A 120 15.39 11.58 -4.89
C PHE A 120 16.46 12.19 -5.77
N MET A 121 16.02 12.86 -6.84
CA MET A 121 16.87 13.74 -7.64
C MET A 121 16.09 14.98 -8.07
N ILE A 122 16.71 16.14 -7.92
CA ILE A 122 16.28 17.40 -8.54
C ILE A 122 17.22 17.68 -9.71
N CYS A 123 16.67 17.84 -10.90
CA CYS A 123 17.43 18.23 -12.10
C CYS A 123 16.63 19.20 -12.97
N ASN A 124 17.29 19.74 -13.99
CA ASN A 124 16.64 20.56 -15.03
C ASN A 124 16.70 19.93 -16.42
N SER A 125 17.13 18.67 -16.52
CA SER A 125 17.17 17.91 -17.76
C SER A 125 16.72 16.47 -17.52
N GLU A 126 15.77 16.01 -18.33
CA GLU A 126 15.34 14.60 -18.39
C GLU A 126 16.12 13.85 -19.48
N SER A 127 17.38 14.23 -19.75
CA SER A 127 18.22 13.55 -20.76
C SER A 127 18.65 12.17 -20.29
N ILE A 128 19.00 11.30 -21.25
CA ILE A 128 19.50 9.96 -20.97
C ILE A 128 20.75 10.03 -20.09
N GLU A 129 21.61 11.02 -20.29
CA GLU A 129 22.91 11.16 -19.63
C GLU A 129 22.78 11.70 -18.21
N THR A 130 21.79 12.56 -17.95
CA THR A 130 21.45 13.00 -16.60
C THR A 130 20.93 11.81 -15.79
N LEU A 131 19.99 11.03 -16.35
CA LEU A 131 19.47 9.83 -15.70
C LEU A 131 20.54 8.74 -15.53
N THR A 132 21.41 8.54 -16.53
CA THR A 132 22.52 7.58 -16.46
C THR A 132 23.47 7.94 -15.32
N SER A 133 23.85 9.22 -15.20
CA SER A 133 24.73 9.70 -14.12
C SER A 133 24.13 9.48 -12.74
N TRP A 134 22.82 9.72 -12.60
CA TRP A 134 22.10 9.48 -11.35
C TRP A 134 21.99 7.99 -11.01
N LEU A 135 21.59 7.16 -11.97
CA LEU A 135 21.45 5.72 -11.78
C LEU A 135 22.80 5.03 -11.51
N LEU A 136 23.89 5.48 -12.15
CA LEU A 136 25.25 5.01 -11.86
C LEU A 136 25.64 5.31 -10.41
N TRP A 137 25.43 6.55 -9.96
CA TRP A 137 25.67 6.91 -8.56
C TRP A 137 24.85 6.06 -7.59
N LEU A 138 23.57 5.85 -7.87
CA LEU A 138 22.74 5.00 -7.02
C LEU A 138 23.27 3.56 -6.95
N LYS A 139 23.75 3.02 -8.07
CA LYS A 139 24.30 1.66 -8.15
C LYS A 139 25.65 1.54 -7.44
N GLU A 140 26.60 2.40 -7.77
CA GLU A 140 28.01 2.30 -7.32
C GLU A 140 28.18 2.83 -5.91
N ASP A 141 27.60 4.00 -5.62
CA ASP A 141 27.75 4.65 -4.33
C ASP A 141 26.64 4.23 -3.37
N CYS A 142 25.37 4.13 -3.78
CA CYS A 142 24.27 3.83 -2.84
C CYS A 142 23.99 2.33 -2.66
N GLY A 143 24.61 1.45 -3.44
CA GLY A 143 24.38 0.00 -3.36
C GLY A 143 23.07 -0.45 -4.00
N MET A 144 22.48 0.35 -4.90
CA MET A 144 21.23 0.01 -5.57
C MET A 144 21.41 -1.21 -6.48
N ASN A 145 20.72 -2.30 -6.17
CA ASN A 145 20.76 -3.54 -6.93
C ASN A 145 19.35 -4.12 -7.19
N PRO A 146 18.58 -3.53 -8.12
CA PRO A 146 17.25 -4.00 -8.45
C PRO A 146 17.30 -5.26 -9.31
N SER A 147 16.28 -6.11 -9.18
CA SER A 147 16.06 -7.21 -10.11
C SER A 147 15.33 -6.74 -11.37
N LYS A 148 14.44 -5.75 -11.21
CA LYS A 148 13.60 -5.22 -12.28
C LYS A 148 13.33 -3.73 -12.06
N PHE A 149 13.10 -3.01 -13.15
CA PHE A 149 12.62 -1.64 -13.12
C PHE A 149 11.20 -1.53 -13.65
N MET A 150 10.50 -0.53 -13.12
CA MET A 150 9.21 -0.11 -13.60
C MET A 150 9.24 1.39 -13.82
N VAL A 151 8.96 1.79 -15.05
CA VAL A 151 9.11 3.17 -15.51
C VAL A 151 7.85 3.63 -16.20
N ASP A 152 7.80 4.91 -16.52
CA ASP A 152 6.80 5.43 -17.42
C ASP A 152 7.00 4.87 -18.83
N CYS A 153 6.09 5.15 -19.74
CA CYS A 153 6.25 4.77 -21.16
C CYS A 153 7.36 5.60 -21.85
N SER A 154 8.45 5.88 -21.14
CA SER A 154 9.56 6.73 -21.50
C SER A 154 10.71 5.92 -22.09
N VAL A 155 11.05 6.25 -23.33
CA VAL A 155 12.22 5.68 -24.02
C VAL A 155 13.51 6.12 -23.35
N VAL A 156 13.55 7.37 -22.88
CA VAL A 156 14.73 7.97 -22.23
C VAL A 156 15.07 7.24 -20.92
N GLU A 157 14.06 7.02 -20.08
CA GLU A 157 14.25 6.26 -18.83
C GLU A 157 14.68 4.82 -19.09
N SER A 158 14.05 4.17 -20.08
CA SER A 158 14.38 2.79 -20.44
C SER A 158 15.82 2.66 -20.94
N GLU A 159 16.27 3.60 -21.78
CA GLU A 159 17.63 3.62 -22.32
C GLU A 159 18.66 3.91 -21.23
N ALA A 160 18.40 4.87 -20.34
CA ALA A 160 19.28 5.17 -19.21
C ALA A 160 19.46 3.95 -18.29
N ILE A 161 18.37 3.23 -17.97
CA ILE A 161 18.44 1.99 -17.19
C ILE A 161 19.26 0.93 -17.92
N ALA A 162 19.04 0.74 -19.22
CA ALA A 162 19.76 -0.26 -20.01
C ALA A 162 21.27 0.02 -20.08
N ARG A 163 21.69 1.30 -20.06
CA ARG A 163 23.12 1.69 -19.99
C ARG A 163 23.77 1.33 -18.66
N VAL A 164 23.04 1.46 -17.55
CA VAL A 164 23.57 1.24 -16.18
C VAL A 164 23.48 -0.22 -15.73
N PHE A 165 22.37 -0.87 -16.06
CA PHE A 165 22.05 -2.23 -15.62
C PHE A 165 21.97 -3.17 -16.83
N ARG A 166 23.03 -3.97 -17.02
CA ARG A 166 23.08 -4.95 -18.10
C ARG A 166 21.98 -6.01 -17.90
N ARG A 167 21.20 -6.28 -18.94
CA ARG A 167 20.13 -7.30 -18.97
C ARG A 167 19.05 -7.07 -17.90
N MET A 168 18.65 -5.82 -17.70
CA MET A 168 17.55 -5.45 -16.79
C MET A 168 16.18 -5.66 -17.43
N ASP A 169 15.26 -6.29 -16.70
CA ASP A 169 13.84 -6.30 -17.07
C ASP A 169 13.22 -4.93 -16.79
N ILE A 170 12.63 -4.31 -17.82
CA ILE A 170 12.00 -3.00 -17.73
C ILE A 170 10.52 -3.14 -18.07
N TYR A 171 9.66 -2.82 -17.10
CA TYR A 171 8.22 -2.80 -17.28
C TYR A 171 7.66 -1.39 -17.38
N TYR A 172 6.66 -1.21 -18.23
CA TYR A 172 5.90 0.03 -18.32
C TYR A 172 4.76 0.06 -17.31
N CYS A 173 4.58 1.22 -16.70
CA CYS A 173 3.45 1.54 -15.86
C CYS A 173 2.12 1.29 -16.59
N SER A 174 1.27 0.39 -16.07
CA SER A 174 -0.01 0.05 -16.68
C SER A 174 -0.92 1.28 -16.81
N PHE A 175 -0.91 2.16 -15.81
CA PHE A 175 -1.64 3.43 -15.85
C PHE A 175 -1.18 4.32 -16.99
N HIS A 176 0.12 4.58 -17.10
CA HIS A 176 0.67 5.46 -18.13
C HIS A 176 0.49 4.88 -19.54
N VAL A 177 0.53 3.55 -19.71
CA VAL A 177 0.12 2.89 -20.97
C VAL A 177 -1.35 3.21 -21.26
N GLY A 178 -2.23 3.06 -20.28
CA GLY A 178 -3.65 3.39 -20.40
C GLY A 178 -3.89 4.86 -20.74
N GLN A 179 -3.15 5.79 -20.12
CA GLN A 179 -3.23 7.21 -20.43
C GLN A 179 -2.71 7.54 -21.83
N ALA A 180 -1.62 6.90 -22.27
CA ALA A 180 -1.10 7.07 -23.64
C ALA A 180 -2.12 6.61 -24.69
N TRP A 181 -2.80 5.50 -24.43
CA TRP A 181 -3.86 4.97 -25.29
C TRP A 181 -5.10 5.87 -25.29
N GLU A 182 -5.54 6.32 -24.12
CA GLU A 182 -6.68 7.22 -23.97
C GLU A 182 -6.43 8.60 -24.61
N ARG A 183 -5.22 9.16 -24.52
CA ARG A 183 -4.85 10.39 -25.23
C ARG A 183 -4.99 10.21 -26.74
N LYS A 184 -4.47 9.11 -27.28
CA LYS A 184 -4.56 8.84 -28.72
C LYS A 184 -6.00 8.57 -29.19
N LEU A 185 -6.80 7.92 -28.35
CA LEU A 185 -8.22 7.73 -28.60
C LEU A 185 -8.95 9.07 -28.77
N ARG A 186 -8.77 10.00 -27.83
CA ARG A 186 -9.40 11.34 -27.87
C ARG A 186 -8.86 12.24 -28.98
N GLU A 187 -7.62 12.02 -29.41
CA GLU A 187 -7.04 12.73 -30.55
C GLU A 187 -7.72 12.32 -31.87
N LEU A 188 -8.10 11.04 -31.99
CA LEU A 188 -8.60 10.47 -33.24
C LEU A 188 -10.13 10.40 -33.33
N HIS A 189 -10.84 10.43 -32.20
CA HIS A 189 -12.27 10.17 -32.13
C HIS A 189 -13.00 11.17 -31.23
N ASN A 190 -14.28 11.42 -31.53
CA ASN A 190 -15.15 12.23 -30.68
C ASN A 190 -15.42 11.53 -29.32
N VAL A 191 -16.09 12.25 -28.42
CA VAL A 191 -16.36 11.77 -27.05
C VAL A 191 -17.24 10.51 -27.03
N GLU A 192 -18.25 10.43 -27.89
CA GLU A 192 -19.19 9.30 -27.93
C GLU A 192 -18.51 8.01 -28.39
N ASP A 193 -17.78 8.08 -29.50
CA ASP A 193 -17.00 6.95 -30.02
C ASP A 193 -15.88 6.55 -29.06
N SER A 194 -15.21 7.53 -28.43
CA SER A 194 -14.23 7.27 -27.38
C SER A 194 -14.83 6.46 -26.23
N ASN A 195 -16.03 6.83 -25.77
CA ASN A 195 -16.71 6.12 -24.69
C ASN A 195 -17.06 4.68 -25.09
N ARG A 196 -17.48 4.44 -26.34
CA ARG A 196 -17.80 3.11 -26.88
C ARG A 196 -16.55 2.21 -26.99
N MET A 197 -15.40 2.78 -27.33
CA MET A 197 -14.15 2.04 -27.56
C MET A 197 -13.35 1.76 -26.27
N ARG A 198 -13.49 2.60 -25.23
CA ARG A 198 -12.67 2.53 -24.01
C ARG A 198 -12.72 1.17 -23.32
N GLY A 199 -13.90 0.55 -23.25
CA GLY A 199 -14.09 -0.77 -22.65
C GLY A 199 -13.28 -1.86 -23.37
N ALA A 200 -13.33 -1.88 -24.70
CA ALA A 200 -12.60 -2.83 -25.51
C ALA A 200 -11.08 -2.62 -25.45
N MET A 201 -10.61 -1.36 -25.47
CA MET A 201 -9.19 -1.04 -25.24
C MET A 201 -8.69 -1.49 -23.87
N LYS A 202 -9.52 -1.32 -22.83
CA LYS A 202 -9.21 -1.81 -21.48
C LYS A 202 -9.10 -3.34 -21.45
N ALA A 203 -9.98 -4.06 -22.16
CA ALA A 203 -9.94 -5.52 -22.24
C ALA A 203 -8.63 -6.02 -22.86
N ILE A 204 -8.17 -5.40 -23.96
CA ILE A 204 -6.88 -5.71 -24.59
C ILE A 204 -5.73 -5.51 -23.58
N ARG A 205 -5.69 -4.36 -22.89
CA ARG A 205 -4.61 -4.03 -21.94
C ARG A 205 -4.58 -4.95 -20.71
N LYS A 206 -5.75 -5.40 -20.25
CA LYS A 206 -5.94 -6.18 -19.03
C LYS A 206 -6.05 -7.69 -19.29
N ALA A 207 -5.79 -8.14 -20.53
CA ALA A 207 -5.79 -9.55 -20.87
C ALA A 207 -4.81 -10.34 -19.97
N GLY A 208 -5.26 -11.49 -19.49
CA GLY A 208 -4.50 -12.37 -18.61
C GLY A 208 -3.64 -13.41 -19.34
N THR A 209 -3.78 -13.53 -20.65
CA THR A 209 -2.99 -14.41 -21.53
C THR A 209 -2.86 -13.78 -22.92
N ASP A 210 -1.97 -14.31 -23.77
CA ASP A 210 -1.83 -13.82 -25.15
C ASP A 210 -3.07 -14.13 -25.99
N GLU A 211 -3.68 -15.31 -25.82
CA GLU A 211 -4.87 -15.72 -26.55
C GLU A 211 -6.03 -14.75 -26.27
N LYS A 212 -6.25 -14.40 -25.00
CA LYS A 212 -7.28 -13.42 -24.60
C LYS A 212 -6.98 -12.03 -25.14
N ARG A 213 -5.71 -11.65 -25.27
CA ARG A 213 -5.30 -10.36 -25.85
C ARG A 213 -5.62 -10.33 -27.35
N VAL A 214 -5.27 -11.40 -28.06
CA VAL A 214 -5.54 -11.56 -29.50
C VAL A 214 -7.04 -11.57 -29.75
N GLU A 215 -7.81 -12.33 -28.97
CA GLU A 215 -9.27 -12.35 -29.03
C GLU A 215 -9.86 -10.94 -28.80
N ALA A 216 -9.42 -10.24 -27.75
CA ALA A 216 -9.88 -8.88 -27.47
C ALA A 216 -9.52 -7.89 -28.60
N MET A 217 -8.37 -8.06 -29.25
CA MET A 217 -7.96 -7.24 -30.40
C MET A 217 -8.82 -7.54 -31.64
N ASN A 218 -9.08 -8.80 -31.94
CA ASN A 218 -9.95 -9.20 -33.06
C ASN A 218 -11.37 -8.69 -32.86
N ASN A 219 -11.91 -8.79 -31.63
CA ASN A 219 -13.22 -8.25 -31.27
C ASN A 219 -13.26 -6.71 -31.41
N PHE A 220 -12.16 -6.02 -31.09
CA PHE A 220 -12.05 -4.58 -31.32
C PHE A 220 -12.09 -4.24 -32.81
N GLU A 221 -11.27 -4.92 -33.61
CA GLU A 221 -11.19 -4.70 -35.07
C GLU A 221 -12.54 -4.98 -35.75
N ALA A 222 -13.19 -6.11 -35.45
CA ALA A 222 -14.49 -6.46 -36.01
C ALA A 222 -15.59 -5.44 -35.71
N ARG A 223 -15.54 -4.79 -34.54
CA ARG A 223 -16.58 -3.86 -34.10
C ARG A 223 -16.37 -2.43 -34.59
N PHE A 224 -15.12 -2.01 -34.78
CA PHE A 224 -14.78 -0.60 -34.99
C PHE A 224 -14.07 -0.31 -36.32
N LEU A 225 -13.68 -1.32 -37.09
CA LEU A 225 -13.23 -1.10 -38.47
C LEU A 225 -14.42 -0.95 -39.44
N PRO A 226 -14.26 -0.16 -40.52
CA PRO A 226 -13.05 0.62 -40.87
C PRO A 226 -12.91 1.94 -40.09
N GLY A 227 -13.92 2.35 -39.32
CA GLY A 227 -13.99 3.66 -38.66
C GLY A 227 -12.83 4.00 -37.70
N ALA A 228 -12.12 3.01 -37.17
CA ALA A 228 -11.01 3.18 -36.22
C ALA A 228 -9.63 2.78 -36.77
N GLN A 229 -9.42 2.78 -38.10
CA GLN A 229 -8.18 2.29 -38.72
C GLN A 229 -6.90 2.92 -38.16
N ALA A 230 -6.88 4.24 -37.97
CA ALA A 230 -5.70 4.95 -37.44
C ALA A 230 -5.38 4.53 -35.99
N LEU A 231 -6.42 4.31 -35.17
CA LEU A 231 -6.29 3.84 -33.80
C LEU A 231 -5.82 2.40 -33.75
N VAL A 232 -6.36 1.51 -34.59
CA VAL A 232 -5.90 0.12 -34.73
C VAL A 232 -4.42 0.06 -35.10
N ASN A 233 -4.00 0.87 -36.08
CA ASN A 233 -2.59 0.95 -36.48
C ASN A 233 -1.70 1.43 -35.33
N TYR A 234 -2.18 2.38 -34.52
CA TYR A 234 -1.49 2.82 -33.31
C TYR A 234 -1.39 1.71 -32.25
N LEU A 235 -2.48 0.98 -31.97
CA LEU A 235 -2.49 -0.13 -31.02
C LEU A 235 -1.56 -1.26 -31.46
N LYS A 236 -1.50 -1.58 -32.76
CA LYS A 236 -0.57 -2.58 -33.32
C LYS A 236 0.90 -2.24 -33.05
N LYS A 237 1.27 -0.95 -32.99
CA LYS A 237 2.63 -0.54 -32.58
C LYS A 237 2.97 -0.92 -31.14
N TRP A 238 1.98 -1.03 -30.25
CA TRP A 238 2.16 -1.51 -28.88
C TRP A 238 2.28 -3.04 -28.82
N MET A 239 1.84 -3.76 -29.84
CA MET A 239 1.90 -5.23 -29.92
C MET A 239 3.24 -5.74 -30.49
N LEU A 240 4.16 -4.86 -30.88
CA LEU A 240 5.50 -5.25 -31.30
C LEU A 240 6.22 -5.97 -30.15
N PRO A 241 6.97 -7.07 -30.41
CA PRO A 241 7.54 -7.92 -29.34
C PRO A 241 8.28 -7.14 -28.24
N HIS A 242 9.20 -6.24 -28.64
CA HIS A 242 10.01 -5.42 -27.74
C HIS A 242 9.23 -4.39 -26.90
N LYS A 243 7.95 -4.12 -27.23
CA LYS A 243 7.05 -3.32 -26.39
C LYS A 243 6.09 -4.19 -25.62
N LEU A 244 5.57 -5.25 -26.24
CA LEU A 244 4.61 -6.17 -25.64
C LEU A 244 5.15 -6.74 -24.33
N GLU A 245 6.40 -7.20 -24.32
CA GLU A 245 7.07 -7.72 -23.11
C GLU A 245 7.15 -6.69 -21.96
N LYS A 246 7.20 -5.39 -22.28
CA LYS A 246 7.32 -4.32 -21.29
C LYS A 246 6.00 -3.97 -20.63
N TRP A 247 4.88 -3.99 -21.36
CA TRP A 247 3.59 -3.55 -20.81
C TRP A 247 2.60 -4.68 -20.50
N ALA A 248 2.66 -5.81 -21.23
CA ALA A 248 1.68 -6.88 -21.10
C ALA A 248 1.74 -7.50 -19.70
N ILE A 249 0.60 -7.52 -18.99
CA ILE A 249 0.54 -7.97 -17.59
C ILE A 249 0.92 -9.46 -17.47
N TYR A 250 0.43 -10.30 -18.39
CA TYR A 250 0.66 -11.74 -18.38
C TYR A 250 2.10 -12.15 -18.70
N MET A 251 2.93 -11.24 -19.22
CA MET A 251 4.35 -11.49 -19.51
C MET A 251 5.27 -11.06 -18.37
N ARG A 252 4.76 -10.40 -17.32
CA ARG A 252 5.58 -9.95 -16.19
C ARG A 252 5.85 -11.13 -15.25
N GLN A 253 7.12 -11.44 -15.04
CA GLN A 253 7.52 -12.51 -14.12
C GLN A 253 7.63 -11.98 -12.68
N GLY A 254 7.16 -12.77 -11.71
CA GLY A 254 7.24 -12.42 -10.29
C GLY A 254 6.56 -11.08 -10.03
N HIS A 255 5.31 -10.95 -10.51
CA HIS A 255 4.49 -9.77 -10.34
C HIS A 255 4.32 -9.56 -8.83
N GLN A 256 5.20 -8.77 -8.19
CA GLN A 256 5.06 -8.32 -6.78
C GLN A 256 3.86 -7.36 -6.62
N GLU A 257 2.87 -7.54 -7.48
CA GLU A 257 1.62 -6.82 -7.60
C GLU A 257 1.76 -5.30 -7.68
N ILE A 258 2.91 -4.85 -8.18
CA ILE A 258 3.10 -3.46 -8.60
C ILE A 258 2.36 -3.25 -9.93
N ASN A 259 1.03 -3.29 -9.85
CA ASN A 259 0.15 -2.64 -10.79
C ASN A 259 0.25 -1.14 -10.49
N THR A 260 1.23 -0.47 -11.11
CA THR A 260 1.64 0.92 -10.88
C THR A 260 0.55 1.93 -10.55
N ASN A 261 -0.67 1.75 -11.07
CA ASN A 261 -1.84 2.57 -10.77
C ASN A 261 -1.96 2.95 -9.28
N ASN A 262 -1.56 2.07 -8.36
CA ASN A 262 -1.70 2.35 -6.93
C ASN A 262 -0.39 2.77 -6.24
N LEU A 263 0.77 2.26 -6.66
CA LEU A 263 2.00 2.44 -5.87
C LEU A 263 2.54 3.87 -5.98
N VAL A 264 2.83 4.30 -7.21
CA VAL A 264 3.50 5.57 -7.53
C VAL A 264 2.51 6.71 -7.39
N GLU A 265 1.31 6.58 -7.94
CA GLU A 265 0.28 7.61 -7.88
C GLU A 265 -0.20 7.88 -6.45
N SER A 266 -0.39 6.86 -5.61
CA SER A 266 -0.79 7.08 -4.21
C SER A 266 0.28 7.84 -3.45
N TRP A 267 1.56 7.54 -3.70
CA TRP A 267 2.66 8.28 -3.09
C TRP A 267 2.69 9.73 -3.60
N HIS A 268 2.66 9.96 -4.91
CA HIS A 268 2.64 11.32 -5.49
C HIS A 268 1.41 12.14 -5.06
N LYS A 269 0.25 11.51 -4.90
CA LYS A 269 -0.96 12.13 -4.35
C LYS A 269 -0.76 12.53 -2.90
N THR A 270 -0.14 11.67 -2.10
CA THR A 270 0.17 11.93 -0.69
C THR A 270 1.18 13.06 -0.55
N LEU A 271 2.28 13.01 -1.32
CA LEU A 271 3.26 14.08 -1.43
C LEU A 271 2.61 15.42 -1.74
N LYS A 272 1.86 15.51 -2.84
CA LYS A 272 1.26 16.77 -3.29
C LYS A 272 0.20 17.30 -2.31
N SER A 273 -0.61 16.42 -1.72
CA SER A 273 -1.74 16.85 -0.90
C SER A 273 -1.37 17.07 0.57
N GLN A 274 -0.63 16.15 1.20
CA GLN A 274 -0.35 16.17 2.63
C GLN A 274 0.97 16.89 2.96
N HIS A 275 2.06 16.55 2.28
CA HIS A 275 3.38 17.09 2.62
C HIS A 275 3.64 18.46 1.98
N LEU A 276 3.30 18.62 0.69
CA LEU A 276 3.48 19.88 -0.02
C LEU A 276 2.29 20.83 0.12
N ARG A 277 1.17 20.40 0.72
CA ARG A 277 -0.06 21.21 0.92
C ARG A 277 -0.54 21.91 -0.36
N LYS A 278 -0.38 21.25 -1.51
CA LYS A 278 -0.67 21.76 -2.87
C LYS A 278 0.19 22.97 -3.30
N GLU A 279 1.22 23.33 -2.54
CA GLU A 279 2.24 24.29 -2.98
C GLU A 279 2.94 23.74 -4.23
N ARG A 280 3.28 24.65 -5.14
CA ARG A 280 3.95 24.35 -6.41
C ARG A 280 5.23 25.16 -6.51
N ASN A 281 6.20 24.64 -7.26
CA ASN A 281 7.45 25.33 -7.55
C ASN A 281 8.15 25.81 -6.27
N LEU A 282 8.35 24.90 -5.32
CA LEU A 282 9.13 25.17 -4.11
C LEU A 282 10.58 25.48 -4.47
N ARG A 283 11.24 26.26 -3.63
CA ARG A 283 12.69 26.36 -3.69
C ARG A 283 13.30 24.99 -3.37
N ALA A 284 14.40 24.63 -4.00
CA ALA A 284 14.94 23.27 -3.91
C ALA A 284 15.32 22.86 -2.48
N ASP A 285 15.87 23.77 -1.69
CA ASP A 285 16.19 23.57 -0.27
C ASP A 285 14.92 23.42 0.60
N ASP A 286 13.86 24.19 0.33
CA ASP A 286 12.55 23.99 0.97
C ASP A 286 12.00 22.57 0.69
N LEU A 287 12.17 22.08 -0.53
CA LEU A 287 11.74 20.73 -0.91
C LEU A 287 12.62 19.65 -0.24
N ILE A 288 13.95 19.81 -0.25
CA ILE A 288 14.86 18.87 0.40
C ILE A 288 14.51 18.77 1.88
N TYR A 289 14.38 19.90 2.58
CA TYR A 289 13.99 19.95 4.00
C TYR A 289 12.72 19.13 4.28
N ILE A 290 11.67 19.27 3.47
CA ILE A 290 10.41 18.51 3.62
C ILE A 290 10.66 17.00 3.40
N LEU A 291 11.38 16.64 2.34
CA LEU A 291 11.59 15.25 1.95
C LEU A 291 12.52 14.48 2.90
N GLN A 292 13.58 15.12 3.40
CA GLN A 292 14.52 14.52 4.36
C GLN A 292 14.08 14.64 5.83
N GLY A 293 13.17 15.58 6.13
CA GLY A 293 12.64 15.81 7.47
C GLY A 293 11.29 15.12 7.65
N VAL A 294 10.22 15.86 7.32
CA VAL A 294 8.83 15.43 7.58
C VAL A 294 8.53 14.06 6.97
N VAL A 295 8.88 13.87 5.69
CA VAL A 295 8.56 12.62 4.98
C VAL A 295 9.35 11.43 5.54
N ASP A 296 10.65 11.60 5.80
CA ASP A 296 11.48 10.54 6.41
C ASP A 296 10.97 10.14 7.80
N VAL A 297 10.59 11.11 8.63
CA VAL A 297 10.03 10.89 9.97
C VAL A 297 8.70 10.13 9.92
N ASP A 298 7.82 10.44 8.97
CA ASP A 298 6.54 9.74 8.82
C ASP A 298 6.73 8.26 8.47
N PHE A 299 7.69 7.94 7.59
CA PHE A 299 8.04 6.56 7.28
C PHE A 299 8.65 5.85 8.48
N ARG A 300 9.64 6.46 9.15
CA ARG A 300 10.28 5.86 10.33
C ARG A 300 9.29 5.63 11.47
N THR A 301 8.35 6.55 11.68
CA THR A 301 7.28 6.40 12.67
C THR A 301 6.36 5.25 12.31
N THR A 302 6.03 5.08 11.02
CA THR A 302 5.24 3.95 10.54
C THR A 302 5.95 2.63 10.80
N TYR A 303 7.24 2.54 10.51
CA TYR A 303 8.06 1.35 10.84
C TYR A 303 8.06 1.07 12.33
N PHE A 304 8.35 2.07 13.16
CA PHE A 304 8.35 1.92 14.62
C PHE A 304 7.01 1.39 15.14
N ARG A 305 5.89 1.92 14.63
CA ARG A 305 4.54 1.46 15.03
C ARG A 305 4.26 0.02 14.59
N ILE A 306 4.72 -0.39 13.41
CA ILE A 306 4.54 -1.76 12.91
C ILE A 306 5.42 -2.73 13.70
N GLU A 307 6.69 -2.39 13.92
CA GLU A 307 7.65 -3.25 14.63
C GLU A 307 7.27 -3.46 16.11
N ASN A 308 6.56 -2.50 16.71
CA ASN A 308 6.06 -2.59 18.10
C ASN A 308 4.59 -3.07 18.18
N ASP A 309 4.05 -3.66 17.11
CA ASP A 309 2.67 -4.18 17.04
C ASP A 309 1.57 -3.12 17.40
N MET A 310 1.91 -1.82 17.36
CA MET A 310 0.98 -0.70 17.59
C MET A 310 0.15 -0.35 16.36
N GLN A 311 0.59 -0.79 15.18
CA GLN A 311 -0.11 -0.59 13.92
C GLN A 311 -0.06 -1.88 13.11
N GLN A 312 -1.22 -2.36 12.66
CA GLN A 312 -1.29 -3.51 11.76
C GLN A 312 -0.82 -3.12 10.36
N ILE A 313 -0.10 -4.04 9.72
CA ILE A 313 0.26 -3.94 8.31
C ILE A 313 -1.01 -3.90 7.47
N LYS A 314 -1.14 -2.87 6.64
CA LYS A 314 -2.26 -2.73 5.71
C LYS A 314 -2.08 -3.72 4.55
N LEU A 315 -2.82 -4.83 4.62
CA LEU A 315 -2.86 -5.83 3.56
C LEU A 315 -3.46 -5.25 2.27
N LEU A 316 -2.97 -5.72 1.12
CA LEU A 316 -3.56 -5.43 -0.18
C LEU A 316 -4.94 -6.08 -0.31
N GLU A 317 -5.78 -5.60 -1.23
CA GLU A 317 -7.14 -6.11 -1.44
C GLU A 317 -7.16 -7.62 -1.73
N HIS A 318 -6.20 -8.10 -2.50
CA HIS A 318 -6.10 -9.51 -2.84
C HIS A 318 -5.57 -10.34 -1.64
N ASP A 319 -4.63 -9.81 -0.84
CA ASP A 319 -4.17 -10.42 0.41
C ASP A 319 -5.31 -10.50 1.42
N GLN A 320 -6.09 -9.43 1.53
CA GLN A 320 -7.34 -9.39 2.29
C GLN A 320 -8.28 -10.45 1.76
N THR A 321 -8.43 -10.62 0.44
CA THR A 321 -9.27 -11.66 -0.15
C THR A 321 -8.77 -13.07 0.23
N ARG A 322 -7.46 -13.33 0.16
CA ARG A 322 -6.87 -14.63 0.56
C ARG A 322 -7.07 -14.89 2.06
N LYS A 323 -6.84 -13.88 2.89
CA LYS A 323 -7.07 -13.93 4.34
C LYS A 323 -8.55 -14.15 4.65
N SER A 324 -9.45 -13.42 3.99
CA SER A 324 -10.90 -13.55 4.14
C SER A 324 -11.37 -14.96 3.80
N LYS A 325 -10.85 -15.58 2.72
CA LYS A 325 -11.15 -16.99 2.42
C LYS A 325 -10.80 -17.93 3.58
N ALA A 326 -9.68 -17.70 4.27
CA ALA A 326 -9.30 -18.47 5.45
C ALA A 326 -10.15 -18.14 6.70
N MET A 327 -10.65 -16.91 6.81
CA MET A 327 -11.45 -16.45 7.95
C MET A 327 -12.94 -16.82 7.86
N VAL A 328 -13.49 -17.00 6.65
CA VAL A 328 -14.91 -17.35 6.42
C VAL A 328 -15.25 -18.77 6.90
N LEU A 329 -14.28 -19.69 6.92
CA LEU A 329 -14.52 -21.07 7.39
C LEU A 329 -14.98 -21.10 8.85
N HIS A 330 -15.85 -22.04 9.21
CA HIS A 330 -16.17 -22.26 10.62
C HIS A 330 -14.92 -22.72 11.38
N PHE A 331 -14.77 -22.36 12.66
CA PHE A 331 -13.52 -22.63 13.38
C PHE A 331 -13.18 -24.13 13.43
N ASN A 332 -14.17 -24.98 13.68
CA ASN A 332 -13.97 -26.43 13.72
C ASN A 332 -13.54 -27.01 12.36
N GLU A 333 -14.10 -26.49 11.26
CA GLU A 333 -13.70 -26.88 9.90
C GLU A 333 -12.27 -26.43 9.61
N ALA A 334 -11.95 -25.17 9.90
CA ALA A 334 -10.62 -24.60 9.76
C ALA A 334 -9.58 -25.40 10.55
N GLN A 335 -9.94 -25.84 11.77
CA GLN A 335 -9.08 -26.64 12.62
C GLN A 335 -8.83 -28.03 12.05
N ALA A 336 -9.87 -28.71 11.55
CA ALA A 336 -9.75 -30.01 10.91
C ALA A 336 -8.88 -29.98 9.63
N MET A 337 -8.82 -28.83 8.97
CA MET A 337 -8.02 -28.63 7.75
C MET A 337 -6.52 -28.47 8.02
N VAL A 338 -6.07 -28.21 9.26
CA VAL A 338 -4.67 -27.92 9.59
C VAL A 338 -4.09 -29.01 10.49
N THR A 339 -3.06 -29.71 10.00
CA THR A 339 -2.30 -30.71 10.77
C THR A 339 -0.88 -30.23 10.97
N ALA A 340 -0.42 -30.12 12.22
CA ALA A 340 0.97 -29.76 12.51
C ALA A 340 1.88 -31.00 12.42
N ILE A 341 2.98 -30.90 11.66
CA ILE A 341 4.06 -31.89 11.63
C ILE A 341 5.28 -31.26 12.28
N ILE A 342 5.34 -31.39 13.61
CA ILE A 342 6.38 -30.72 14.40
C ILE A 342 7.79 -31.23 14.04
N GLN A 343 7.97 -32.53 13.79
CA GLN A 343 9.30 -33.06 13.46
C GLN A 343 9.91 -32.45 12.18
N GLU A 344 9.07 -31.98 11.27
CA GLU A 344 9.47 -31.43 9.98
C GLU A 344 9.24 -29.92 9.87
N GLN A 345 8.99 -29.23 10.99
CA GLN A 345 8.80 -27.77 11.03
C GLN A 345 7.77 -27.24 10.01
N LYS A 346 6.68 -27.98 9.82
CA LYS A 346 5.68 -27.66 8.79
C LYS A 346 4.25 -27.97 9.22
N PHE A 347 3.30 -27.37 8.53
CA PHE A 347 1.88 -27.68 8.61
C PHE A 347 1.40 -28.28 7.30
N LEU A 348 0.62 -29.35 7.38
CA LEU A 348 -0.18 -29.83 6.25
C LEU A 348 -1.55 -29.17 6.29
N VAL A 349 -1.88 -28.45 5.24
CA VAL A 349 -3.15 -27.73 5.10
C VAL A 349 -3.94 -28.29 3.95
N GLN A 350 -5.19 -28.69 4.22
CA GLN A 350 -6.11 -29.19 3.21
C GLN A 350 -6.44 -28.09 2.18
N SER A 351 -6.51 -28.47 0.90
CA SER A 351 -6.92 -27.60 -0.19
C SER A 351 -8.39 -27.20 -0.01
N PHE A 352 -8.66 -25.91 -0.21
CA PHE A 352 -10.01 -25.34 -0.15
C PHE A 352 -10.88 -25.70 -1.37
N SER A 353 -10.28 -26.24 -2.43
CA SER A 353 -10.93 -26.40 -3.73
C SER A 353 -10.87 -27.83 -4.25
N THR A 354 -9.96 -28.64 -3.74
CA THR A 354 -9.73 -30.01 -4.20
C THR A 354 -9.74 -30.92 -2.98
N PRO A 355 -10.79 -31.73 -2.80
CA PRO A 355 -10.81 -32.75 -1.75
C PRO A 355 -9.56 -33.64 -1.84
N ASN A 356 -9.03 -34.09 -0.70
CA ASN A 356 -7.84 -34.94 -0.57
C ASN A 356 -6.47 -34.35 -0.96
N THR A 357 -6.41 -33.15 -1.55
CA THR A 357 -5.13 -32.47 -1.78
C THR A 357 -4.69 -31.71 -0.53
N LYS A 358 -3.46 -31.92 -0.07
CA LYS A 358 -2.85 -31.15 1.03
C LYS A 358 -1.61 -30.42 0.55
N TYR A 359 -1.37 -29.23 1.09
CA TYR A 359 -0.19 -28.42 0.81
C TYR A 359 0.64 -28.28 2.09
N SER A 360 1.97 -28.30 1.94
CA SER A 360 2.90 -27.99 3.02
C SER A 360 2.94 -26.48 3.23
N VAL A 361 2.94 -26.04 4.48
CA VAL A 361 3.26 -24.68 4.90
C VAL A 361 4.43 -24.77 5.86
N ASP A 362 5.57 -24.24 5.44
CA ASP A 362 6.81 -24.39 6.21
C ASP A 362 6.98 -23.22 7.18
N THR A 363 7.71 -23.46 8.27
CA THR A 363 8.03 -22.47 9.30
C THR A 363 9.53 -22.16 9.34
N ASN A 364 9.90 -21.05 9.96
CA ASN A 364 11.29 -20.83 10.35
C ASN A 364 11.68 -21.72 11.54
N LYS A 365 12.99 -21.89 11.78
CA LYS A 365 13.53 -22.78 12.84
C LYS A 365 12.93 -22.56 14.22
N ASN A 366 12.56 -21.32 14.54
CA ASN A 366 12.06 -20.92 15.85
C ASN A 366 10.53 -20.96 15.99
N TYR A 367 9.80 -21.44 14.97
CA TYR A 367 8.32 -21.46 14.95
C TYR A 367 7.70 -20.12 15.33
N SER A 368 8.27 -19.03 14.83
CA SER A 368 7.70 -17.69 14.97
C SER A 368 7.01 -17.23 13.70
N HIS A 369 7.43 -17.77 12.54
CA HIS A 369 6.96 -17.32 11.25
C HIS A 369 6.62 -18.48 10.29
N LEU A 370 5.56 -18.29 9.51
CA LEU A 370 5.21 -19.12 8.35
C LEU A 370 5.94 -18.55 7.13
N VAL A 371 6.79 -19.32 6.48
CA VAL A 371 7.76 -18.79 5.49
C VAL A 371 7.39 -19.13 4.05
N SER A 372 6.85 -20.32 3.80
CA SER A 372 6.54 -20.79 2.44
C SER A 372 5.34 -21.72 2.41
N CYS A 373 4.77 -21.90 1.22
CA CYS A 373 3.73 -22.91 0.99
C CYS A 373 3.93 -23.62 -0.35
N SER A 374 3.66 -24.92 -0.39
CA SER A 374 3.78 -25.74 -1.62
C SER A 374 2.59 -25.59 -2.59
N CYS A 375 1.64 -24.70 -2.32
CA CYS A 375 0.47 -24.55 -3.19
C CYS A 375 0.77 -23.77 -4.47
N PRO A 376 0.06 -24.03 -5.58
CA PRO A 376 0.29 -23.32 -6.84
C PRO A 376 0.18 -21.79 -6.74
N ASP A 377 -0.70 -21.29 -5.88
CA ASP A 377 -0.87 -19.84 -5.62
C ASP A 377 0.41 -19.24 -5.03
N PHE A 378 1.01 -19.88 -4.02
CA PHE A 378 2.28 -19.44 -3.43
C PHE A 378 3.44 -19.66 -4.39
N VAL A 379 3.55 -20.83 -5.04
CA VAL A 379 4.67 -21.11 -5.96
C VAL A 379 4.72 -20.12 -7.13
N LYS A 380 3.55 -19.72 -7.63
CA LYS A 380 3.45 -18.79 -8.76
C LYS A 380 3.67 -17.33 -8.36
N GLU A 381 2.97 -16.88 -7.31
CA GLU A 381 2.93 -15.46 -6.94
C GLU A 381 3.98 -15.11 -5.87
N ASN A 382 4.54 -16.13 -5.20
CA ASN A 382 5.49 -16.08 -4.08
C ASN A 382 5.00 -15.32 -2.84
N ILE A 383 3.72 -14.96 -2.77
CA ILE A 383 3.13 -14.17 -1.67
C ILE A 383 2.23 -15.02 -0.77
N PRO A 384 1.94 -14.58 0.47
CA PRO A 384 1.19 -15.38 1.41
C PRO A 384 -0.17 -15.84 0.90
N CYS A 385 -0.35 -17.16 0.93
CA CYS A 385 -1.55 -17.79 0.42
C CYS A 385 -2.60 -18.00 1.53
N LYS A 386 -3.82 -18.36 1.13
CA LYS A 386 -4.90 -18.71 2.08
C LYS A 386 -4.52 -19.81 3.08
N HIS A 387 -3.62 -20.74 2.74
CA HIS A 387 -3.18 -21.81 3.63
C HIS A 387 -2.29 -21.29 4.78
N MET A 388 -1.45 -20.29 4.52
CA MET A 388 -0.64 -19.62 5.55
C MET A 388 -1.55 -18.86 6.52
N TYR A 389 -2.52 -18.09 6.00
CA TYR A 389 -3.49 -17.39 6.85
C TYR A 389 -4.37 -18.34 7.68
N LEU A 390 -4.73 -19.50 7.13
CA LEU A 390 -5.47 -20.52 7.88
C LEU A 390 -4.62 -21.08 9.03
N SER A 391 -3.34 -21.35 8.77
CA SER A 391 -2.41 -21.83 9.79
C SER A 391 -2.21 -20.79 10.91
N GLN A 392 -2.03 -19.51 10.57
CA GLN A 392 -1.98 -18.41 11.54
C GLN A 392 -3.27 -18.28 12.35
N ARG A 393 -4.44 -18.50 11.73
CA ARG A 393 -5.73 -18.45 12.45
C ARG A 393 -5.81 -19.50 13.55
N ILE A 394 -5.31 -20.71 13.30
CA ILE A 394 -5.30 -21.81 14.28
C ILE A 394 -4.16 -21.66 15.29
N TYR A 395 -3.03 -21.10 14.86
CA TYR A 395 -1.83 -20.85 15.67
C TYR A 395 -1.52 -19.35 15.70
N PRO A 396 -2.24 -18.55 16.50
CA PRO A 396 -2.19 -17.08 16.44
C PRO A 396 -0.85 -16.45 16.84
N GLY A 397 0.04 -17.22 17.48
CA GLY A 397 1.40 -16.76 17.76
C GLY A 397 2.35 -16.85 16.57
N LEU A 398 1.93 -17.44 15.44
CA LEU A 398 2.70 -17.45 14.20
C LEU A 398 2.42 -16.19 13.39
N LYS A 399 3.50 -15.48 13.03
CA LYS A 399 3.44 -14.39 12.06
C LYS A 399 3.53 -14.97 10.64
N VAL A 400 2.78 -14.41 9.69
CA VAL A 400 2.89 -14.79 8.28
C VAL A 400 4.03 -13.97 7.69
N SER A 401 5.07 -14.62 7.18
CA SER A 401 6.17 -13.92 6.50
C SER A 401 5.73 -13.51 5.12
N PHE A 402 6.22 -12.36 4.68
CA PHE A 402 6.14 -11.92 3.30
C PHE A 402 7.52 -12.05 2.65
N ILE A 403 7.58 -12.12 1.31
CA ILE A 403 8.83 -12.38 0.59
C ILE A 403 9.95 -11.45 1.08
N GLY A 404 11.04 -12.05 1.55
CA GLY A 404 12.25 -11.33 1.94
C GLY A 404 12.25 -10.75 3.34
N ASP A 405 11.29 -11.13 4.19
CA ASP A 405 11.54 -11.12 5.63
C ASP A 405 12.78 -12.00 5.86
N THR A 406 13.87 -11.41 6.35
CA THR A 406 14.96 -12.20 6.90
C THR A 406 14.32 -13.11 7.95
N SER A 407 14.37 -14.42 7.73
CA SER A 407 14.33 -15.34 8.87
C SER A 407 15.34 -14.76 9.88
N PRO A 408 15.03 -14.64 11.18
CA PRO A 408 15.98 -14.13 12.18
C PRO A 408 17.30 -14.92 12.29
N GLU A 409 17.61 -15.80 11.35
CA GLU A 409 18.75 -16.69 11.30
C GLU A 409 20.09 -16.00 10.98
N GLU A 410 20.14 -14.69 10.73
CA GLU A 410 21.41 -13.96 10.46
C GLU A 410 21.60 -12.66 11.26
N GLN A 411 20.96 -12.50 12.42
CA GLN A 411 21.44 -11.54 13.40
C GLN A 411 22.21 -12.29 14.48
N ASP A 412 23.52 -12.41 14.30
CA ASP A 412 24.45 -12.62 15.41
C ASP A 412 24.14 -11.55 16.46
N ILE A 413 23.50 -11.98 17.55
CA ILE A 413 23.23 -11.13 18.71
C ILE A 413 24.59 -10.80 19.32
N LYS A 414 25.20 -9.69 18.89
CA LYS A 414 26.19 -9.02 19.72
C LYS A 414 25.46 -8.51 20.96
N PRO A 415 25.81 -8.96 22.17
CA PRO A 415 25.14 -8.50 23.38
C PRO A 415 25.45 -7.03 23.56
N ASN A 416 24.46 -6.15 23.38
CA ASN A 416 24.56 -4.78 23.86
C ASN A 416 24.06 -4.75 25.31
N PRO A 417 24.85 -4.25 26.27
CA PRO A 417 24.47 -4.27 27.67
C PRO A 417 23.71 -3.00 28.00
N GLU A 418 22.38 -3.04 28.01
CA GLU A 418 21.54 -2.14 28.82
C GLU A 418 20.10 -2.67 28.90
N PRO A 419 19.39 -2.45 30.01
CA PRO A 419 18.35 -3.37 30.47
C PRO A 419 17.01 -3.12 29.78
N GLU A 420 16.61 -4.04 28.91
CA GLU A 420 15.22 -4.18 28.47
C GLU A 420 14.30 -4.47 29.67
N SER A 421 13.10 -3.87 29.65
CA SER A 421 12.06 -4.13 30.66
C SER A 421 11.74 -5.63 30.76
N PRO A 422 11.53 -6.19 31.97
CA PRO A 422 11.42 -7.62 32.17
C PRO A 422 10.01 -8.11 31.83
N VAL A 423 9.74 -8.30 30.54
CA VAL A 423 8.75 -9.30 30.10
C VAL A 423 9.42 -10.19 29.04
N CYS A 424 10.60 -10.73 29.40
CA CYS A 424 11.12 -11.93 28.77
C CYS A 424 10.15 -13.07 29.14
N SER A 425 9.24 -13.43 28.23
CA SER A 425 8.21 -14.42 28.56
C SER A 425 8.86 -15.80 28.75
N LEU A 426 8.58 -16.47 29.87
CA LEU A 426 8.96 -17.87 30.09
C LEU A 426 8.47 -18.80 28.95
N GLU A 427 7.52 -18.37 28.12
CA GLU A 427 7.08 -19.11 26.94
C GLU A 427 8.11 -19.15 25.82
N ALA A 428 9.00 -18.15 25.74
CA ALA A 428 10.12 -18.12 24.80
C ALA A 428 11.11 -19.26 25.05
N THR A 429 11.18 -19.77 26.30
CA THR A 429 12.04 -20.89 26.69
C THR A 429 11.38 -22.27 26.54
N LEU A 430 10.07 -22.33 26.25
CA LEU A 430 9.37 -23.61 26.07
C LEU A 430 9.70 -24.27 24.72
N PRO A 431 9.76 -25.61 24.66
CA PRO A 431 9.85 -26.35 23.40
C PRO A 431 8.74 -25.96 22.41
N PRO A 432 9.01 -25.90 21.10
CA PRO A 432 8.04 -25.46 20.10
C PRO A 432 6.70 -26.18 20.15
N LEU A 433 6.72 -27.49 20.43
CA LEU A 433 5.51 -28.31 20.58
C LEU A 433 4.58 -27.78 21.68
N ILE A 434 5.14 -27.51 22.87
CA ILE A 434 4.38 -27.02 24.02
C ILE A 434 3.83 -25.63 23.73
N ARG A 435 4.63 -24.77 23.08
CA ARG A 435 4.17 -23.43 22.66
C ARG A 435 2.99 -23.52 21.69
N LEU A 436 3.06 -24.39 20.68
CA LEU A 436 1.97 -24.58 19.72
C LEU A 436 0.70 -25.14 20.38
N MET A 437 0.83 -26.07 21.33
CA MET A 437 -0.31 -26.60 22.09
C MET A 437 -0.99 -25.51 22.93
N LEU A 438 -0.21 -24.70 23.66
CA LEU A 438 -0.73 -23.57 24.44
C LEU A 438 -1.43 -22.54 23.54
N GLN A 439 -0.83 -22.22 22.38
CA GLN A 439 -1.45 -21.31 21.41
C GLN A 439 -2.79 -21.85 20.89
N ARG A 440 -2.85 -23.13 20.55
CA ARG A 440 -4.08 -23.79 20.10
C ARG A 440 -5.17 -23.76 21.16
N GLN A 441 -4.83 -24.09 22.41
CA GLN A 441 -5.77 -24.08 23.53
C GLN A 441 -6.29 -22.66 23.82
N ARG A 442 -5.43 -21.64 23.73
CA ARG A 442 -5.85 -20.22 23.85
C ARG A 442 -6.79 -19.82 22.73
N ALA A 443 -6.52 -20.24 21.49
CA ALA A 443 -7.39 -19.95 20.34
C ALA A 443 -8.77 -20.60 20.51
N GLU A 444 -8.83 -21.86 20.96
CA GLU A 444 -10.06 -22.57 21.28
C GLU A 444 -10.85 -21.87 22.39
N LYS A 445 -10.19 -21.48 23.48
CA LYS A 445 -10.83 -20.75 24.59
C LYS A 445 -11.37 -19.39 24.16
N ALA A 446 -10.61 -18.64 23.36
CA ALA A 446 -11.04 -17.35 22.82
C ALA A 446 -12.22 -17.49 21.85
N HIS A 447 -12.25 -18.57 21.05
CA HIS A 447 -13.38 -18.87 20.18
C HIS A 447 -14.63 -19.22 21.00
N ALA A 448 -14.51 -20.10 21.99
CA ALA A 448 -15.62 -20.47 22.87
C ALA A 448 -16.21 -19.25 23.58
N ALA A 449 -15.37 -18.34 24.09
CA ALA A 449 -15.82 -17.10 24.71
C ALA A 449 -16.58 -16.19 23.73
N ARG A 450 -16.15 -16.11 22.46
CA ARG A 450 -16.87 -15.35 21.42
C ARG A 450 -18.22 -15.98 21.07
N VAL A 451 -18.29 -17.31 20.97
CA VAL A 451 -19.55 -18.02 20.71
C VAL A 451 -20.53 -17.81 21.86
N ALA A 452 -20.08 -17.95 23.11
CA ALA A 452 -20.92 -17.70 24.28
C ALA A 452 -21.46 -16.27 24.30
N LYS A 453 -20.60 -15.28 24.02
CA LYS A 453 -21.04 -13.87 23.95
C LYS A 453 -22.00 -13.60 22.80
N GLN A 454 -21.84 -14.28 21.66
CA GLN A 454 -22.79 -14.16 20.56
C GLN A 454 -24.16 -14.74 20.94
N GLN A 455 -24.19 -15.90 21.60
CA GLN A 455 -25.42 -16.51 22.11
C GLN A 455 -26.11 -15.61 23.14
N GLU A 456 -25.35 -14.99 24.04
CA GLU A 456 -25.86 -14.01 25.00
C GLU A 456 -26.50 -12.81 24.28
N ASN A 457 -25.83 -12.25 23.27
CA ASN A 457 -26.36 -11.15 22.47
C ASN A 457 -27.63 -11.55 21.68
N ASP A 458 -27.64 -12.74 21.09
CA ASP A 458 -28.78 -13.25 20.33
C ASP A 458 -29.99 -13.48 21.25
N GLN A 459 -29.75 -14.03 22.45
CA GLN A 459 -30.80 -14.17 23.47
C GLN A 459 -31.33 -12.82 23.93
N ALA A 460 -30.45 -11.85 24.22
CA ALA A 460 -30.85 -10.49 24.60
C ALA A 460 -31.68 -9.81 23.50
N PHE A 461 -31.38 -10.07 22.22
CA PHE A 461 -32.17 -9.58 21.09
C PHE A 461 -33.58 -10.21 21.07
N MET A 462 -33.68 -11.53 21.23
CA MET A 462 -34.98 -12.24 21.28
C MET A 462 -35.83 -11.79 22.48
N ASP A 463 -35.21 -11.58 23.64
CA ASP A 463 -35.88 -11.09 24.85
C ASP A 463 -36.41 -9.67 24.64
N CYS A 464 -35.63 -8.81 23.98
CA CYS A 464 -36.04 -7.46 23.59
C CYS A 464 -37.23 -7.48 22.61
N GLU A 465 -37.21 -8.35 21.60
CA GLU A 465 -38.30 -8.50 20.64
C GLU A 465 -39.59 -8.96 21.33
N THR A 466 -39.49 -9.95 22.21
CA THR A 466 -40.62 -10.46 23.02
C THR A 466 -41.20 -9.37 23.93
N ALA A 467 -40.34 -8.58 24.59
CA ALA A 467 -40.77 -7.46 25.42
C ALA A 467 -41.47 -6.36 24.60
N MET A 468 -40.97 -6.07 23.39
CA MET A 468 -41.60 -5.11 22.48
C MET A 468 -43.00 -5.58 22.04
N GLU A 469 -43.16 -6.85 21.67
CA GLU A 469 -44.46 -7.41 21.29
C GLU A 469 -45.47 -7.35 22.44
N ALA A 470 -45.05 -7.67 23.67
CA ALA A 470 -45.88 -7.58 24.87
C ALA A 470 -46.36 -6.15 25.11
N SER A 471 -45.46 -5.17 25.00
CA SER A 471 -45.80 -3.74 25.10
C SER A 471 -46.76 -3.28 24.01
N TRP A 472 -46.59 -3.76 22.77
CA TRP A 472 -47.51 -3.43 21.66
C TRP A 472 -48.91 -4.00 21.88
N LYS A 473 -49.00 -5.21 22.42
CA LYS A 473 -50.27 -5.85 22.78
C LYS A 473 -50.97 -5.07 23.89
N ALA A 474 -50.24 -4.65 24.93
CA ALA A 474 -50.77 -3.84 26.03
C ALA A 474 -51.28 -2.47 25.55
N ILE A 475 -50.53 -1.79 24.67
CA ILE A 475 -50.96 -0.54 24.04
C ILE A 475 -52.24 -0.75 23.20
N GLY A 476 -52.27 -1.81 22.39
CA GLY A 476 -53.44 -2.15 21.58
C GLY A 476 -54.68 -2.48 22.42
N GLU A 477 -54.53 -3.05 23.60
CA GLU A 477 -55.61 -3.34 24.54
C GLU A 477 -56.10 -2.07 25.27
N ALA A 478 -55.17 -1.21 25.70
CA ALA A 478 -55.47 0.10 26.27
C ALA A 478 -56.24 0.99 25.29
N LEU A 479 -55.85 1.01 24.00
CA LEU A 479 -56.55 1.76 22.95
C LEU A 479 -57.93 1.17 22.62
N ARG A 480 -58.12 -0.15 22.75
CA ARG A 480 -59.42 -0.81 22.51
C ARG A 480 -60.43 -0.57 23.63
N THR A 481 -59.98 -0.48 24.87
CA THR A 481 -60.85 -0.19 26.04
C THR A 481 -61.31 1.28 26.09
N THR A 482 -60.61 2.20 25.42
CA THR A 482 -60.94 3.65 25.41
C THR A 482 -61.95 4.09 24.35
N LYS A 483 -62.48 3.17 23.52
CA LYS A 483 -63.25 3.45 22.28
C LYS A 483 -64.65 4.08 22.45
N LYS A 484 -64.96 4.81 23.53
CA LYS A 484 -66.29 5.43 23.76
C LYS A 484 -66.31 6.85 24.34
N ARG A 485 -65.31 7.71 24.11
CA ARG A 485 -65.42 9.14 24.51
C ARG A 485 -64.95 10.10 23.41
N ARG A 486 -65.68 11.21 23.24
CA ARG A 486 -65.37 12.30 22.28
C ARG A 486 -63.94 12.78 22.48
N CYS A 487 -63.21 12.94 21.38
CA CYS A 487 -61.80 13.34 21.36
C CYS A 487 -61.65 14.81 21.80
N THR A 488 -61.38 15.03 23.09
CA THR A 488 -61.02 16.34 23.66
C THR A 488 -59.50 16.46 23.81
N LEU A 489 -58.96 17.68 23.88
CA LEU A 489 -57.52 17.91 24.10
C LEU A 489 -57.01 17.20 25.37
N GLN A 490 -57.83 17.20 26.43
CA GLN A 490 -57.56 16.52 27.69
C GLN A 490 -57.51 14.99 27.53
N TYR A 491 -58.31 14.42 26.61
CA TYR A 491 -58.25 13.00 26.24
C TYR A 491 -56.95 12.67 25.48
N MET A 492 -56.53 13.51 24.52
CA MET A 492 -55.25 13.30 23.84
C MET A 492 -54.06 13.41 24.80
N GLN A 493 -54.11 14.34 25.76
CA GLN A 493 -53.08 14.48 26.79
C GLN A 493 -53.01 13.27 27.73
N SER A 494 -54.15 12.71 28.15
CA SER A 494 -54.19 11.54 29.03
C SER A 494 -53.74 10.26 28.32
N THR A 495 -54.15 10.06 27.07
CA THR A 495 -53.65 8.94 26.25
C THR A 495 -52.15 9.07 25.97
N ALA A 496 -51.66 10.28 25.65
CA ALA A 496 -50.23 10.52 25.45
C ALA A 496 -49.41 10.30 26.73
N ALA A 497 -49.94 10.65 27.90
CA ALA A 497 -49.31 10.38 29.19
C ALA A 497 -49.28 8.88 29.53
N ALA A 498 -50.37 8.15 29.27
CA ALA A 498 -50.41 6.70 29.45
C ALA A 498 -49.41 5.98 28.52
N LEU A 499 -49.33 6.38 27.25
CA LEU A 499 -48.33 5.87 26.31
C LEU A 499 -46.90 6.19 26.74
N ARG A 500 -46.65 7.40 27.25
CA ARG A 500 -45.34 7.80 27.79
C ARG A 500 -44.92 6.94 28.99
N ASN A 501 -45.86 6.60 29.86
CA ASN A 501 -45.58 5.75 31.02
C ASN A 501 -45.26 4.31 30.62
N VAL A 502 -45.98 3.75 29.64
CA VAL A 502 -45.70 2.39 29.10
C VAL A 502 -44.34 2.36 28.38
N LEU A 503 -44.02 3.40 27.58
CA LEU A 503 -42.71 3.51 26.94
C LEU A 503 -41.58 3.67 27.96
N SER A 504 -41.81 4.47 29.01
CA SER A 504 -40.87 4.64 30.13
C SER A 504 -40.62 3.34 30.90
N SER A 505 -41.67 2.56 31.19
CA SER A 505 -41.50 1.27 31.89
C SER A 505 -40.79 0.24 31.01
N THR A 506 -41.08 0.22 29.71
CA THR A 506 -40.39 -0.66 28.74
C THR A 506 -38.90 -0.28 28.61
N CYS A 507 -38.58 1.01 28.48
CA CYS A 507 -37.19 1.48 28.44
C CYS A 507 -36.42 1.17 29.72
N ARG A 508 -37.06 1.21 30.90
CA ARG A 508 -36.41 0.82 32.17
C ARG A 508 -36.17 -0.69 32.25
N ALA A 509 -37.09 -1.51 31.75
CA ALA A 509 -36.90 -2.96 31.69
C ALA A 509 -35.77 -3.36 30.71
N LEU A 510 -35.60 -2.62 29.61
CA LEU A 510 -34.51 -2.81 28.63
C LEU A 510 -33.14 -2.28 29.10
N GLN A 511 -33.10 -1.47 30.17
CA GLN A 511 -31.88 -0.86 30.71
C GLN A 511 -31.33 -1.56 31.96
N GLN A 512 -32.01 -2.59 32.48
CA GLN A 512 -31.44 -3.41 33.55
C GLN A 512 -30.43 -4.39 32.95
N PRO A 513 -29.15 -4.35 33.38
CA PRO A 513 -28.21 -5.40 33.01
C PRO A 513 -28.73 -6.73 33.56
N SER A 514 -28.64 -7.80 32.77
CA SER A 514 -28.75 -9.16 33.31
C SER A 514 -27.59 -9.35 34.30
N GLU A 515 -27.86 -9.26 35.60
CA GLU A 515 -26.94 -9.75 36.61
C GLU A 515 -26.96 -11.29 36.57
N THR A 516 -26.09 -11.86 35.74
CA THR A 516 -25.48 -13.19 35.92
C THR A 516 -24.16 -13.25 35.18
#